data_AF-A0A9N8DKH4-F1
#
_entry.id   AF-A0A9N8DKH4-F1
#
_cell.length_a   1.000
_cell.length_b   1.000
_cell.length_c   1.000
_cell.angle_alpha   90.00
_cell.angle_beta   90.00
_cell.angle_gamma   90.00
#
_symmetry.space_group_name_H-M   'P 1'
#
loop_
_entity.id
_entity.type
_entity.pdbx_description
1 polymer ?
#
loop_
_entity_poly.entity_id
_entity_poly.type
_entity_poly.pdbx_seq_one_letter_code
_entity_poly.pdbx_strand_id
1 'polypeptide(L)'
;MTSSCVQCGKENVTSSFQCTNCPSYGGETRRFYVCNRDCQKAFWRSHKKEDKASQSAGTTKASAREDVHHVETRFGSLTMRTMDKNDFVESMSNPRSWFQQLGRTQAAEWIVDCYRMRADDDVQWGSFNFHGLYEIANGAETLHDGTNDATLSKADKAFILTEDFLVFMTLAVHNEILPARLEDFDFTACIGRFAPALLPEPFNKQAAKAKWGGENVFSTRPSLRRTAERVYGLSSMYSYNDDDAQKQGERTQQEIKNSIRSGLVRNNFEASSSNLFNKLGGKQLWFGLYQRLRRADM
;
A
#
# COMPACT_ATOMS: atom_id res chain seq x y z
N MET A 1 13.51 19.55 -27.62
CA MET A 1 12.80 18.37 -28.16
C MET A 1 11.37 18.46 -27.68
N THR A 2 10.39 18.45 -28.57
CA THR A 2 8.97 18.40 -28.18
C THR A 2 8.67 16.98 -27.69
N SER A 3 8.19 16.86 -26.46
CA SER A 3 7.74 15.60 -25.89
C SER A 3 6.32 15.30 -26.36
N SER A 4 6.12 14.13 -26.96
CA SER A 4 4.79 13.66 -27.38
C SER A 4 4.31 12.51 -26.48
N CYS A 5 3.00 12.44 -26.27
CA CYS A 5 2.35 11.36 -25.53
C CYS A 5 2.61 10.05 -26.26
N VAL A 6 3.28 9.10 -25.61
CA VAL A 6 3.61 7.81 -26.21
C VAL A 6 2.38 6.95 -26.53
N GLN A 7 1.23 7.28 -25.94
CA GLN A 7 -0.02 6.56 -26.17
C GLN A 7 -0.91 7.16 -27.25
N CYS A 8 -1.04 8.50 -27.29
CA CYS A 8 -2.00 9.17 -28.18
C CYS A 8 -1.37 10.16 -29.16
N GLY A 9 -0.05 10.35 -29.13
CA GLY A 9 0.68 11.25 -30.02
C GLY A 9 0.56 12.75 -29.69
N LYS A 10 -0.25 13.14 -28.70
CA LYS A 10 -0.41 14.56 -28.31
C LYS A 10 0.95 15.20 -28.01
N GLU A 11 1.26 16.31 -28.66
CA GLU A 11 2.51 17.04 -28.47
C GLU A 11 2.53 17.91 -27.20
N ASN A 12 3.73 18.39 -26.84
CA ASN A 12 3.98 19.32 -25.72
C ASN A 12 3.53 18.77 -24.37
N VAL A 13 3.78 17.48 -24.13
CA VAL A 13 3.44 16.80 -22.89
C VAL A 13 4.54 16.99 -21.86
N THR A 14 4.20 17.55 -20.70
CA THR A 14 5.15 17.79 -19.62
C THR A 14 5.27 16.60 -18.67
N SER A 15 4.17 15.88 -18.43
CA SER A 15 4.13 14.73 -17.52
C SER A 15 4.92 13.55 -18.09
N SER A 16 5.77 12.96 -17.25
CA SER A 16 6.64 11.85 -17.64
C SER A 16 6.83 10.87 -16.50
N PHE A 17 7.05 9.60 -16.82
CA PHE A 17 7.41 8.58 -15.84
C PHE A 17 8.58 7.74 -16.37
N GLN A 18 9.28 7.06 -15.48
CA GLN A 18 10.42 6.22 -15.84
C GLN A 18 10.08 4.74 -15.66
N CYS A 19 10.42 3.93 -16.67
CA CYS A 19 10.51 2.48 -16.51
C CYS A 19 11.98 2.15 -16.25
N THR A 20 12.29 1.55 -15.10
CA THR A 20 13.66 1.21 -14.70
C THR A 20 14.26 0.03 -15.47
N ASN A 21 13.45 -0.73 -16.20
CA ASN A 21 13.88 -1.89 -16.97
C ASN A 21 13.08 -2.02 -18.27
N CYS A 22 13.32 -1.12 -19.24
CA CYS A 22 12.50 -1.01 -20.45
C CYS A 22 12.85 -2.10 -21.48
N PRO A 23 11.95 -3.05 -21.78
CA PRO A 23 12.24 -4.16 -22.71
C PRO A 23 12.39 -3.69 -24.14
N SER A 24 11.55 -2.73 -24.55
CA SER A 24 11.57 -2.10 -25.88
C SER A 24 12.86 -1.30 -26.13
N TYR A 25 13.75 -1.22 -25.14
CA TYR A 25 15.03 -0.50 -25.20
C TYR A 25 16.20 -1.29 -24.60
N GLY A 26 16.17 -2.61 -24.74
CA GLY A 26 17.30 -3.45 -24.33
C GLY A 26 17.52 -3.53 -22.81
N GLY A 27 16.51 -3.23 -22.00
CA GLY A 27 16.58 -3.22 -20.54
C GLY A 27 17.06 -1.90 -19.94
N GLU A 28 17.33 -0.87 -20.73
CA GLU A 28 17.77 0.42 -20.20
C GLU A 28 16.62 1.21 -19.55
N THR A 29 16.95 2.03 -18.54
CA THR A 29 15.96 2.93 -17.95
C THR A 29 15.53 3.99 -18.97
N ARG A 30 14.22 4.11 -19.23
CA ARG A 30 13.70 5.10 -20.18
C ARG A 30 12.58 5.93 -19.56
N ARG A 31 12.59 7.23 -19.87
CA ARG A 31 11.52 8.17 -19.56
C ARG A 31 10.49 8.19 -20.69
N PHE A 32 9.22 8.01 -20.34
CA PHE A 32 8.07 8.09 -21.24
C PHE A 32 7.22 9.29 -20.88
N TYR A 33 6.64 9.94 -21.89
CA TYR A 33 5.77 11.11 -21.71
C TYR A 33 4.33 10.71 -21.99
N VAL A 34 3.39 11.10 -21.12
CA VAL A 34 1.96 10.77 -21.25
C VAL A 34 1.09 11.95 -20.87
N CYS A 35 0.06 12.25 -21.65
CA CYS A 35 -0.70 13.48 -21.48
C CYS A 35 -1.69 13.47 -20.30
N ASN A 36 -2.07 12.28 -19.81
CA ASN A 36 -2.96 12.10 -18.68
C ASN A 36 -2.86 10.65 -18.13
N ARG A 37 -3.51 10.43 -16.98
CA ARG A 37 -3.55 9.15 -16.27
C ARG A 37 -4.10 8.01 -17.12
N ASP A 38 -5.08 8.28 -17.98
CA ASP A 38 -5.68 7.25 -18.84
C ASP A 38 -4.70 6.79 -19.93
N CYS A 39 -3.95 7.72 -20.52
CA CYS A 39 -2.88 7.40 -21.47
C CYS A 39 -1.76 6.62 -20.81
N GLN A 40 -1.38 6.98 -19.57
CA GLN A 40 -0.40 6.22 -18.79
C GLN A 40 -0.86 4.77 -18.55
N LYS A 41 -2.11 4.60 -18.08
CA LYS A 41 -2.71 3.27 -17.85
C LYS A 41 -2.75 2.44 -19.13
N ALA A 42 -3.17 3.04 -20.24
CA ALA A 42 -3.25 2.35 -21.53
C ALA A 42 -1.87 1.94 -22.05
N PHE A 43 -0.88 2.83 -22.00
CA PHE A 43 0.51 2.53 -22.39
C PHE A 43 1.11 1.43 -21.51
N TRP A 44 0.87 1.46 -20.20
CA TRP A 44 1.43 0.45 -19.31
C TRP A 44 0.88 -0.96 -19.59
N ARG A 45 -0.40 -1.06 -19.98
CA ARG A 45 -1.02 -2.34 -20.36
C ARG A 45 -0.37 -2.96 -21.60
N SER A 46 0.03 -2.16 -22.60
CA SER A 46 0.78 -2.66 -23.76
C SER A 46 2.24 -2.93 -23.42
N HIS A 47 2.90 -1.99 -22.74
CA HIS A 47 4.32 -2.09 -22.37
C HIS A 47 4.63 -3.30 -21.47
N LYS A 48 3.78 -3.60 -20.48
CA LYS A 48 3.97 -4.75 -19.58
C LYS A 48 3.85 -6.10 -20.30
N LYS A 49 3.09 -6.18 -21.40
CA LYS A 49 3.02 -7.39 -22.23
C LYS A 49 4.35 -7.63 -22.96
N GLU A 50 4.98 -6.57 -23.45
CA GLU A 50 6.32 -6.64 -24.05
C GLU A 50 7.36 -7.06 -23.01
N ASP A 51 7.28 -6.54 -21.78
CA ASP A 51 8.20 -6.89 -20.69
C ASP A 51 8.17 -8.36 -20.32
N LYS A 52 6.98 -8.92 -20.13
CA LYS A 52 6.84 -10.36 -19.86
C LYS A 52 7.34 -11.22 -21.03
N ALA A 53 7.14 -10.79 -22.27
CA ALA A 53 7.61 -11.52 -23.44
C ALA A 53 9.14 -11.53 -23.51
N SER A 54 9.79 -10.37 -23.32
CA SER A 54 11.25 -10.25 -23.34
C SER A 54 11.94 -11.04 -22.22
N GLN A 55 11.37 -11.07 -21.01
CA GLN A 55 11.91 -11.85 -19.89
C GLN A 55 11.82 -13.36 -20.13
N SER A 56 10.77 -13.82 -20.81
CA SER A 56 10.60 -15.25 -21.15
C SER A 56 11.57 -15.73 -22.23
N ALA A 57 12.05 -14.83 -23.10
CA ALA A 57 12.97 -15.17 -24.18
C ALA A 57 14.45 -15.25 -23.73
N GLY A 58 14.82 -14.57 -22.64
CA GLY A 58 16.22 -14.44 -22.19
C GLY A 58 16.71 -15.46 -21.16
N THR A 59 15.84 -16.33 -20.63
CA THR A 59 16.22 -17.22 -19.51
C THR A 59 16.68 -18.60 -20.00
N THR A 60 17.90 -18.68 -20.53
CA THR A 60 18.66 -19.94 -20.61
C THR A 60 19.19 -20.30 -19.21
N LYS A 61 18.75 -21.44 -18.68
CA LYS A 61 19.06 -21.93 -17.33
C LYS A 61 20.57 -22.11 -17.10
N ALA A 62 21.18 -21.22 -16.32
CA ALA A 62 22.40 -21.50 -15.58
C ALA A 62 22.02 -21.78 -14.11
N SER A 63 22.03 -23.06 -13.73
CA SER A 63 21.74 -23.53 -12.37
C SER A 63 23.00 -23.47 -11.52
N ALA A 64 23.21 -22.38 -10.78
CA ALA A 64 24.17 -22.33 -9.68
C ALA A 64 23.42 -22.53 -8.36
N ARG A 65 23.79 -23.59 -7.63
CA ARG A 65 23.39 -23.83 -6.24
C ARG A 65 24.27 -22.95 -5.35
N GLU A 66 23.65 -22.02 -4.62
CA GLU A 66 24.27 -21.37 -3.46
C GLU A 66 23.53 -21.77 -2.19
N ASP A 67 24.31 -22.28 -1.23
CA ASP A 67 23.88 -22.64 0.11
C ASP A 67 23.56 -21.39 0.92
N VAL A 68 22.27 -21.15 1.16
CA VAL A 68 21.79 -20.05 1.99
C VAL A 68 21.68 -20.53 3.44
N HIS A 69 22.49 -19.92 4.31
CA HIS A 69 22.42 -20.07 5.76
C HIS A 69 21.02 -19.73 6.28
N HIS A 70 20.39 -20.72 6.91
CA HIS A 70 19.06 -20.67 7.48
C HIS A 70 19.04 -19.76 8.72
N VAL A 71 18.56 -18.53 8.56
CA VAL A 71 18.22 -17.67 9.71
C VAL A 71 16.99 -18.26 10.39
N GLU A 72 17.12 -18.67 11.66
CA GLU A 72 16.00 -19.12 12.49
C GLU A 72 15.02 -17.95 12.66
N THR A 73 13.93 -18.01 11.90
CA THR A 73 12.83 -17.06 12.00
C THR A 73 12.06 -17.33 13.30
N ARG A 74 11.78 -16.26 14.04
CA ARG A 74 11.17 -16.23 15.39
C ARG A 74 9.72 -16.74 15.45
N PHE A 75 9.22 -17.36 14.39
CA PHE A 75 7.97 -18.12 14.40
C PHE A 75 8.33 -19.53 14.83
N GLY A 76 8.11 -19.84 16.11
CA GLY A 76 8.31 -21.17 16.66
C GLY A 76 7.78 -22.23 15.70
N SER A 77 8.57 -23.29 15.50
CA SER A 77 8.31 -24.42 14.60
C SER A 77 6.92 -25.02 14.86
N LEU A 78 5.90 -24.41 14.26
CA LEU A 78 4.58 -24.98 14.14
C LEU A 78 4.71 -26.06 13.08
N THR A 79 4.94 -27.27 13.56
CA THR A 79 4.79 -28.51 12.79
C THR A 79 3.54 -28.38 11.93
N MET A 80 3.69 -28.60 10.61
CA MET A 80 2.57 -28.63 9.67
C MET A 80 1.66 -29.80 10.02
N ARG A 81 0.78 -29.61 11.01
CA ARG A 81 -0.41 -30.45 11.15
C ARG A 81 -1.15 -30.32 9.82
N THR A 82 -1.52 -31.44 9.23
CA THR A 82 -2.47 -31.49 8.11
C THR A 82 -3.74 -30.78 8.58
N MET A 83 -3.90 -29.53 8.15
CA MET A 83 -5.03 -28.70 8.53
C MET A 83 -6.27 -29.19 7.80
N ASP A 84 -7.42 -29.10 8.48
CA ASP A 84 -8.72 -29.42 7.91
C ASP A 84 -9.06 -28.40 6.80
N LYS A 85 -9.73 -28.86 5.73
CA LYS A 85 -10.28 -27.97 4.69
C LYS A 85 -11.22 -26.92 5.29
N ASN A 86 -11.89 -27.25 6.40
CA ASN A 86 -12.78 -26.32 7.10
C ASN A 86 -12.04 -25.08 7.63
N ASP A 87 -10.86 -25.24 8.22
CA ASP A 87 -10.04 -24.12 8.73
C ASP A 87 -9.65 -23.16 7.60
N PHE A 88 -9.35 -23.70 6.41
CA PHE A 88 -9.03 -22.89 5.24
C PHE A 88 -10.23 -22.07 4.76
N VAL A 89 -11.40 -22.70 4.64
CA VAL A 89 -12.64 -22.01 4.24
C VAL A 89 -12.99 -20.94 5.25
N GLU A 90 -12.90 -21.22 6.55
CA GLU A 90 -13.16 -20.24 7.59
C GLU A 90 -12.20 -19.05 7.53
N SER A 91 -10.89 -19.27 7.34
CA SER A 91 -9.93 -18.16 7.18
C SER A 91 -10.24 -17.31 5.93
N MET A 92 -10.70 -17.94 4.87
CA MET A 92 -11.07 -17.29 3.61
C MET A 92 -12.42 -16.58 3.66
N SER A 93 -13.32 -16.96 4.57
CA SER A 93 -14.64 -16.33 4.73
C SER A 93 -14.66 -15.29 5.85
N ASN A 94 -13.87 -15.46 6.91
CA ASN A 94 -13.85 -14.55 8.05
C ASN A 94 -12.81 -13.42 7.84
N PRO A 95 -13.25 -12.15 7.68
CA PRO A 95 -12.34 -10.99 7.52
C PRO A 95 -11.42 -10.77 8.71
N ARG A 96 -11.80 -11.24 9.91
CA ARG A 96 -11.10 -11.03 11.18
C ARG A 96 -10.21 -12.20 11.59
N SER A 97 -10.15 -13.29 10.80
CA SER A 97 -9.38 -14.50 11.13
C SER A 97 -7.88 -14.24 11.31
N TRP A 98 -7.35 -13.15 10.71
CA TRP A 98 -5.95 -12.74 10.92
C TRP A 98 -5.66 -12.36 12.37
N PHE A 99 -6.61 -11.69 13.04
CA PHE A 99 -6.43 -11.19 14.39
C PHE A 99 -6.40 -12.33 15.42
N GLN A 100 -7.20 -13.38 15.19
CA GLN A 100 -7.26 -14.56 16.07
C GLN A 100 -5.94 -15.36 16.08
N GLN A 101 -5.13 -15.22 15.03
CA GLN A 101 -3.88 -15.97 14.86
C GLN A 101 -2.64 -15.21 15.33
N LEU A 102 -2.79 -13.96 15.78
CA LEU A 102 -1.69 -13.10 16.20
C LEU A 102 -1.87 -12.63 17.64
N GLY A 103 -0.77 -12.47 18.37
CA GLY A 103 -0.81 -11.78 19.66
C GLY A 103 -1.18 -10.30 19.48
N ARG A 104 -1.80 -9.66 20.49
CA ARG A 104 -2.29 -8.27 20.40
C ARG A 104 -1.25 -7.28 19.86
N THR A 105 -0.02 -7.33 20.37
CA THR A 105 1.08 -6.46 19.90
C THR A 105 1.50 -6.79 18.47
N GLN A 106 1.55 -8.07 18.10
CA GLN A 106 1.86 -8.48 16.73
C GLN A 106 0.76 -8.04 15.76
N ALA A 107 -0.51 -8.12 16.16
CA ALA A 107 -1.63 -7.65 15.36
C ALA A 107 -1.56 -6.13 15.09
N ALA A 108 -1.15 -5.35 16.09
CA ALA A 108 -0.93 -3.91 15.96
C ALA A 108 0.21 -3.56 14.99
N GLU A 109 1.29 -4.34 14.96
CA GLU A 109 2.38 -4.19 13.99
C GLU A 109 1.96 -4.67 12.58
N TRP A 110 1.27 -5.82 12.54
CA TRP A 110 0.80 -6.47 11.32
C TRP A 110 -0.08 -5.55 10.48
N ILE A 111 -1.03 -4.83 11.09
CA ILE A 111 -1.94 -3.96 10.34
C ILE A 111 -1.20 -2.77 9.70
N VAL A 112 -0.12 -2.28 10.31
CA VAL A 112 0.73 -1.23 9.73
C VAL A 112 1.49 -1.78 8.52
N ASP A 113 2.01 -3.01 8.62
CA ASP A 113 2.66 -3.67 7.51
C ASP A 113 1.68 -4.06 6.38
N CYS A 114 0.41 -4.36 6.69
CA CYS A 114 -0.64 -4.53 5.68
C CYS A 114 -0.78 -3.26 4.84
N TYR A 115 -0.84 -2.09 5.49
CA TYR A 115 -0.89 -0.80 4.79
C TYR A 115 0.35 -0.58 3.92
N ARG A 116 1.56 -0.78 4.47
CA ARG A 116 2.81 -0.53 3.73
C ARG A 116 2.95 -1.46 2.52
N MET A 117 2.60 -2.75 2.68
CA MET A 117 2.53 -3.72 1.58
C MET A 117 1.54 -3.29 0.52
N ARG A 118 0.40 -2.75 0.93
CA ARG A 118 -0.64 -2.30 0.00
C ARG A 118 -0.21 -1.09 -0.81
N ALA A 119 0.47 -0.13 -0.18
CA ALA A 119 1.04 1.02 -0.88
C ALA A 119 2.08 0.57 -1.93
N ASP A 120 2.93 -0.41 -1.60
CA ASP A 120 3.88 -1.01 -2.56
C ASP A 120 3.15 -1.71 -3.72
N ASP A 121 2.14 -2.52 -3.42
CA ASP A 121 1.35 -3.23 -4.42
C ASP A 121 0.57 -2.27 -5.33
N ASP A 122 0.04 -1.16 -4.82
CA ASP A 122 -0.68 -0.16 -5.62
C ASP A 122 0.24 0.60 -6.60
N VAL A 123 1.52 0.74 -6.26
CA VAL A 123 2.55 1.22 -7.20
C VAL A 123 2.84 0.18 -8.27
N GLN A 124 3.10 -1.08 -7.89
CA GLN A 124 3.53 -2.13 -8.81
C GLN A 124 2.40 -2.69 -9.70
N TRP A 125 1.18 -2.78 -9.16
CA TRP A 125 0.04 -3.48 -9.76
C TRP A 125 -1.18 -2.56 -9.92
N GLY A 126 -1.35 -1.57 -9.04
CA GLY A 126 -2.45 -0.59 -9.06
C GLY A 126 -2.32 0.53 -10.10
N SER A 127 -1.56 0.32 -11.17
CA SER A 127 -1.30 1.30 -12.23
C SER A 127 -0.64 2.60 -11.72
N PHE A 128 0.46 2.46 -10.95
CA PHE A 128 1.20 3.59 -10.37
C PHE A 128 0.33 4.48 -9.50
N ASN A 129 -0.54 3.88 -8.69
CA ASN A 129 -1.31 4.62 -7.73
C ASN A 129 -0.41 4.98 -6.54
N PHE A 130 0.31 6.10 -6.65
CA PHE A 130 1.15 6.61 -5.58
C PHE A 130 0.28 7.22 -4.48
N HIS A 131 0.50 6.77 -3.23
CA HIS A 131 -0.11 7.33 -2.03
C HIS A 131 0.83 7.13 -0.84
N GLY A 132 0.62 7.88 0.24
CA GLY A 132 1.42 7.76 1.46
C GLY A 132 2.91 7.98 1.21
N LEU A 133 3.75 7.00 1.56
CA LEU A 133 5.21 7.09 1.40
C LEU A 133 5.61 7.25 -0.08
N TYR A 134 4.92 6.53 -0.98
CA TYR A 134 5.27 6.54 -2.39
C TYR A 134 4.85 7.83 -3.08
N GLU A 135 3.82 8.52 -2.58
CA GLU A 135 3.49 9.88 -3.03
C GLU A 135 4.60 10.87 -2.67
N ILE A 136 5.15 10.78 -1.46
CA ILE A 136 6.28 11.60 -1.02
C ILE A 136 7.52 11.32 -1.86
N ALA A 137 7.86 10.05 -2.07
CA ALA A 137 9.06 9.64 -2.80
C ALA A 137 9.02 10.03 -4.29
N ASN A 138 7.83 10.11 -4.90
CA ASN A 138 7.66 10.52 -6.29
C ASN A 138 7.40 12.03 -6.44
N GLY A 139 7.70 12.82 -5.41
CA GLY A 139 7.65 14.28 -5.49
C GLY A 139 6.25 14.85 -5.62
N ALA A 140 5.23 14.15 -5.09
CA ALA A 140 3.82 14.53 -5.09
C ALA A 140 3.44 15.48 -6.24
N GLU A 141 3.31 14.96 -7.46
CA GLU A 141 3.07 15.73 -8.70
C GLU A 141 1.83 16.66 -8.64
N THR A 142 1.02 16.62 -7.58
CA THR A 142 -0.28 17.29 -7.49
C THR A 142 -0.59 17.79 -6.08
N LEU A 143 0.23 18.68 -5.52
CA LEU A 143 -0.38 19.70 -4.67
C LEU A 143 -1.21 20.61 -5.57
N HIS A 144 -2.53 20.54 -5.41
CA HIS A 144 -3.56 21.20 -6.23
C HIS A 144 -3.46 22.74 -6.30
N ASP A 145 -2.46 23.37 -5.68
CA ASP A 145 -2.28 24.82 -5.69
C ASP A 145 -1.35 25.33 -6.80
N GLY A 146 -0.77 24.43 -7.62
CA GLY A 146 0.05 24.83 -8.76
C GLY A 146 1.39 25.47 -8.38
N THR A 147 1.86 25.30 -7.13
CA THR A 147 3.25 25.68 -6.79
C THR A 147 4.21 24.64 -7.37
N ASN A 148 4.69 24.91 -8.58
CA ASN A 148 5.76 24.14 -9.20
C ASN A 148 7.03 24.21 -8.35
N ASP A 149 7.64 23.04 -8.08
CA ASP A 149 9.05 22.85 -7.70
C ASP A 149 9.47 23.05 -6.24
N ALA A 150 8.54 23.10 -5.28
CA ALA A 150 8.90 23.09 -3.85
C ALA A 150 9.04 21.66 -3.32
N THR A 151 10.24 21.31 -2.85
CA THR A 151 10.46 20.11 -2.02
C THR A 151 9.46 20.09 -0.87
N LEU A 152 8.66 19.02 -0.73
CA LEU A 152 7.66 18.89 0.34
C LEU A 152 8.29 19.17 1.71
N SER A 153 7.67 20.06 2.49
CA SER A 153 8.13 20.31 3.86
C SER A 153 7.97 19.05 4.72
N LYS A 154 8.72 18.95 5.83
CA LYS A 154 8.54 17.83 6.79
C LYS A 154 7.10 17.74 7.31
N ALA A 155 6.41 18.89 7.43
CA ALA A 155 5.02 18.95 7.84
C ALA A 155 4.08 18.37 6.77
N ASP A 156 4.34 18.64 5.49
CA ASP A 156 3.56 18.09 4.37
C ASP A 156 3.74 16.58 4.26
N LYS A 157 4.98 16.09 4.31
CA LYS A 157 5.28 14.66 4.31
C LYS A 157 4.57 13.93 5.46
N ALA A 158 4.65 14.49 6.67
CA ALA A 158 3.96 13.94 7.83
C ALA A 158 2.43 13.95 7.69
N PHE A 159 1.88 15.02 7.09
CA PHE A 159 0.45 15.12 6.84
C PHE A 159 -0.02 14.06 5.84
N ILE A 160 0.66 13.91 4.70
CA ILE A 160 0.35 12.91 3.66
C ILE A 160 0.32 11.50 4.25
N LEU A 161 1.36 11.11 5.00
CA LEU A 161 1.40 9.78 5.63
C LEU A 161 0.30 9.59 6.67
N THR A 162 0.01 10.62 7.47
CA THR A 162 -1.01 10.51 8.52
C THR A 162 -2.42 10.43 7.92
N GLU A 163 -2.72 11.26 6.92
CA GLU A 163 -4.01 11.26 6.21
C GLU A 163 -4.25 9.91 5.52
N ASP A 164 -3.27 9.42 4.77
CA ASP A 164 -3.43 8.20 4.00
C ASP A 164 -3.54 6.96 4.90
N PHE A 165 -2.77 6.90 5.99
CA PHE A 165 -2.93 5.86 7.00
C PHE A 165 -4.28 5.97 7.76
N LEU A 166 -4.80 7.18 7.96
CA LEU A 166 -6.13 7.39 8.55
C LEU A 166 -7.24 6.88 7.64
N VAL A 167 -7.12 7.07 6.33
CA VAL A 167 -8.03 6.49 5.32
C VAL A 167 -8.01 4.97 5.44
N PHE A 168 -6.82 4.36 5.46
CA PHE A 168 -6.67 2.91 5.62
C PHE A 168 -7.35 2.37 6.88
N MET A 169 -7.09 2.99 8.03
CA MET A 169 -7.66 2.54 9.30
C MET A 169 -9.18 2.77 9.36
N THR A 170 -9.69 3.84 8.77
CA THR A 170 -11.14 4.10 8.66
C THR A 170 -11.82 3.04 7.80
N LEU A 171 -11.20 2.68 6.67
CA LEU A 171 -11.64 1.57 5.82
C LEU A 171 -11.59 0.24 6.56
N ALA A 172 -10.57 -0.02 7.39
CA ALA A 172 -10.47 -1.26 8.16
C ALA A 172 -11.60 -1.41 9.20
N VAL A 173 -12.06 -0.30 9.78
CA VAL A 173 -13.26 -0.28 10.63
C VAL A 173 -14.53 -0.44 9.79
N HIS A 174 -14.65 0.30 8.69
CA HIS A 174 -15.83 0.29 7.82
C HIS A 174 -16.10 -1.10 7.23
N ASN A 175 -15.06 -1.77 6.75
CA ASN A 175 -15.11 -3.11 6.18
C ASN A 175 -14.94 -4.22 7.21
N GLU A 176 -15.09 -3.90 8.51
CA GLU A 176 -15.16 -4.91 9.57
C GLU A 176 -13.91 -5.81 9.69
N ILE A 177 -12.73 -5.27 9.32
CA ILE A 177 -11.46 -6.01 9.34
C ILE A 177 -10.85 -6.05 10.73
N LEU A 178 -11.06 -4.99 11.50
CA LEU A 178 -10.67 -4.94 12.91
C LEU A 178 -11.58 -5.82 13.78
N PRO A 179 -11.14 -6.19 15.00
CA PRO A 179 -11.96 -6.93 15.95
C PRO A 179 -13.31 -6.26 16.18
N ALA A 180 -14.36 -7.07 16.39
CA ALA A 180 -15.71 -6.55 16.59
C ALA A 180 -15.80 -5.56 17.77
N ARG A 181 -15.02 -5.83 18.82
CA ARG A 181 -14.81 -4.94 19.95
C ARG A 181 -13.50 -4.20 19.75
N LEU A 182 -13.58 -2.92 19.43
CA LEU A 182 -12.40 -2.11 19.10
C LEU A 182 -11.43 -1.96 20.28
N GLU A 183 -11.92 -2.10 21.52
CA GLU A 183 -11.08 -2.14 22.73
C GLU A 183 -10.15 -3.37 22.79
N ASP A 184 -10.44 -4.43 22.03
CA ASP A 184 -9.54 -5.58 21.93
C ASP A 184 -8.31 -5.26 21.08
N PHE A 185 -8.42 -4.28 20.17
CA PHE A 185 -7.35 -3.81 19.32
C PHE A 185 -6.49 -2.75 20.01
N ASP A 186 -5.17 -2.96 20.04
CA ASP A 186 -4.23 -2.06 20.71
C ASP A 186 -3.84 -0.88 19.79
N PHE A 187 -4.70 0.13 19.73
CA PHE A 187 -4.44 1.37 18.99
C PHE A 187 -3.20 2.12 19.49
N THR A 188 -2.89 2.04 20.78
CA THR A 188 -1.70 2.66 21.36
C THR A 188 -0.43 2.00 20.84
N ALA A 189 -0.40 0.67 20.71
CA ALA A 189 0.72 0.01 20.02
C ALA A 189 0.73 0.32 18.52
N CYS A 190 -0.42 0.25 17.84
CA CYS A 190 -0.51 0.44 16.39
C CYS A 190 -0.08 1.85 15.97
N ILE A 191 -0.81 2.87 16.43
CA ILE A 191 -0.62 4.28 16.07
C ILE A 191 0.47 4.91 16.93
N GLY A 192 0.50 4.55 18.21
CA GLY A 192 1.39 5.14 19.20
C GLY A 192 2.81 4.55 19.19
N ARG A 193 3.06 3.34 18.68
CA ARG A 193 4.40 2.73 18.68
C ARG A 193 4.90 2.34 17.30
N PHE A 194 4.13 1.55 16.55
CA PHE A 194 4.60 0.96 15.30
C PHE A 194 4.51 1.92 14.11
N ALA A 195 3.38 2.60 13.92
CA ALA A 195 3.18 3.51 12.79
C ALA A 195 4.28 4.58 12.62
N PRO A 196 4.75 5.30 13.67
CA PRO A 196 5.79 6.32 13.51
C PRO A 196 7.13 5.76 13.02
N ALA A 197 7.44 4.50 13.34
CA ALA A 197 8.70 3.85 12.97
C ALA A 197 8.62 3.13 11.62
N LEU A 198 7.43 2.67 11.23
CA LEU A 198 7.26 1.83 10.05
C LEU A 198 6.71 2.60 8.84
N LEU A 199 5.80 3.56 9.01
CA LEU A 199 5.19 4.28 7.89
C LEU A 199 6.18 5.00 6.96
N PRO A 200 7.29 5.58 7.47
CA PRO A 200 8.31 6.19 6.60
C PRO A 200 9.13 5.21 5.77
N GLU A 201 9.02 3.90 6.02
CA GLU A 201 9.89 2.88 5.46
C GLU A 201 9.16 2.07 4.38
N PRO A 202 9.77 1.80 3.22
CA PRO A 202 9.17 0.94 2.20
C PRO A 202 9.01 -0.49 2.71
N PHE A 203 7.98 -1.20 2.24
CA PHE A 203 7.72 -2.58 2.67
C PHE A 203 7.25 -3.47 1.52
N ASN A 204 8.21 -3.94 0.74
CA ASN A 204 7.93 -4.80 -0.40
C ASN A 204 7.71 -6.27 0.01
N LYS A 205 7.38 -7.09 -1.00
CA LYS A 205 7.17 -8.54 -0.84
C LYS A 205 8.33 -9.28 -0.16
N GLN A 206 9.58 -8.93 -0.47
CA GLN A 206 10.75 -9.61 0.10
C GLN A 206 10.88 -9.31 1.59
N ALA A 207 10.69 -8.03 1.98
CA ALA A 207 10.69 -7.61 3.38
C ALA A 207 9.58 -8.32 4.18
N ALA A 208 8.38 -8.46 3.62
CA ALA A 208 7.31 -9.22 4.28
C ALA A 208 7.62 -10.70 4.43
N LYS A 209 8.19 -11.35 3.40
CA LYS A 209 8.61 -12.75 3.51
C LYS A 209 9.67 -12.94 4.59
N ALA A 210 10.64 -12.03 4.68
CA ALA A 210 11.68 -12.08 5.70
C ALA A 210 11.10 -11.88 7.11
N LYS A 211 10.16 -10.94 7.28
CA LYS A 211 9.60 -10.60 8.59
C LYS A 211 8.53 -11.58 9.09
N TRP A 212 7.58 -11.94 8.24
CA TRP A 212 6.38 -12.68 8.62
C TRP A 212 6.40 -14.15 8.18
N GLY A 213 7.37 -14.54 7.36
CA GLY A 213 7.48 -15.88 6.81
C GLY A 213 6.46 -16.12 5.69
N GLY A 214 6.91 -16.75 4.60
CA GLY A 214 6.02 -17.39 3.61
C GLY A 214 4.84 -16.55 3.11
N GLU A 215 4.97 -15.23 2.94
CA GLU A 215 3.89 -14.36 2.46
C GLU A 215 3.40 -14.88 1.10
N ASN A 216 2.20 -15.45 1.14
CA ASN A 216 1.52 -16.03 0.01
C ASN A 216 0.02 -15.85 0.21
N VAL A 217 -0.65 -15.22 -0.76
CA VAL A 217 -2.11 -15.00 -0.77
C VAL A 217 -2.87 -16.33 -0.69
N PHE A 218 -2.26 -17.42 -1.17
CA PHE A 218 -2.82 -18.77 -1.12
C PHE A 218 -2.49 -19.55 0.16
N SER A 219 -1.76 -18.93 1.11
CA SER A 219 -1.51 -19.59 2.39
C SER A 219 -2.77 -19.59 3.26
N THR A 220 -2.91 -20.64 4.07
CA THR A 220 -3.91 -20.73 5.14
C THR A 220 -3.64 -19.72 6.26
N ARG A 221 -2.40 -19.25 6.36
CA ARG A 221 -1.99 -18.21 7.32
C ARG A 221 -2.55 -16.85 6.91
N PRO A 222 -2.58 -15.89 7.84
CA PRO A 222 -2.90 -14.51 7.51
C PRO A 222 -1.95 -14.02 6.41
N SER A 223 -2.50 -13.40 5.36
CA SER A 223 -1.71 -12.73 4.32
C SER A 223 -1.92 -11.23 4.45
N LEU A 224 -0.82 -10.46 4.45
CA LEU A 224 -0.86 -9.00 4.48
C LEU A 224 -1.67 -8.45 3.30
N ARG A 225 -1.42 -8.96 2.09
CA ARG A 225 -2.15 -8.58 0.88
C ARG A 225 -3.63 -8.88 0.99
N ARG A 226 -4.00 -10.13 1.33
CA ARG A 226 -5.40 -10.53 1.47
C ARG A 226 -6.12 -9.67 2.50
N THR A 227 -5.45 -9.35 3.61
CA THR A 227 -5.99 -8.47 4.64
C THR A 227 -6.19 -7.05 4.10
N ALA A 228 -5.19 -6.49 3.41
CA ALA A 228 -5.27 -5.15 2.86
C ALA A 228 -6.28 -5.01 1.71
N GLU A 229 -6.44 -6.02 0.85
CA GLU A 229 -7.51 -6.05 -0.16
C GLU A 229 -8.89 -5.99 0.49
N ARG A 230 -9.10 -6.73 1.59
CA ARG A 230 -10.34 -6.65 2.37
C ARG A 230 -10.50 -5.29 3.06
N VAL A 231 -9.42 -4.67 3.54
CA VAL A 231 -9.47 -3.29 4.07
C VAL A 231 -9.95 -2.33 2.98
N TYR A 232 -9.37 -2.35 1.80
CA TYR A 232 -9.75 -1.44 0.72
C TYR A 232 -11.09 -1.80 0.05
N GLY A 233 -11.56 -3.04 0.21
CA GLY A 233 -12.73 -3.57 -0.51
C GLY A 233 -12.47 -3.73 -2.01
N LEU A 234 -11.20 -3.76 -2.43
CA LEU A 234 -10.81 -3.95 -3.83
C LEU A 234 -9.44 -4.61 -3.97
N SER A 235 -9.26 -5.36 -5.06
CA SER A 235 -7.98 -5.98 -5.37
C SER A 235 -7.00 -4.96 -5.93
N SER A 236 -5.72 -5.11 -5.62
CA SER A 236 -4.64 -4.38 -6.32
C SER A 236 -4.40 -4.93 -7.73
N MET A 237 -4.91 -6.14 -8.01
CA MET A 237 -4.85 -6.78 -9.31
C MET A 237 -6.23 -6.72 -9.97
N TYR A 238 -6.44 -5.72 -10.84
CA TYR A 238 -7.66 -5.50 -11.64
C TYR A 238 -8.15 -6.70 -12.49
N SER A 239 -7.47 -7.84 -12.48
CA SER A 239 -7.75 -9.00 -13.35
C SER A 239 -8.85 -9.94 -12.84
N TYR A 240 -9.44 -9.71 -11.67
CA TYR A 240 -10.49 -10.59 -11.12
C TYR A 240 -11.88 -9.95 -11.26
N ASN A 241 -12.51 -10.21 -12.42
CA ASN A 241 -13.91 -10.28 -12.87
C ASN A 241 -15.12 -9.72 -12.06
N ASP A 242 -14.96 -8.94 -11.00
CA ASP A 242 -16.10 -8.27 -10.34
C ASP A 242 -15.96 -6.74 -10.43
N ASP A 243 -16.26 -6.23 -11.63
CA ASP A 243 -16.24 -4.80 -11.94
C ASP A 243 -17.16 -4.00 -11.00
N ASP A 244 -18.24 -4.60 -10.52
CA ASP A 244 -19.20 -3.93 -9.64
C ASP A 244 -18.67 -3.82 -8.21
N ALA A 245 -18.07 -4.90 -7.67
CA ALA A 245 -17.36 -4.84 -6.39
C ALA A 245 -16.21 -3.84 -6.45
N GLN A 246 -15.44 -3.82 -7.54
CA GLN A 246 -14.36 -2.85 -7.75
C GLN A 246 -14.88 -1.40 -7.73
N LYS A 247 -15.92 -1.10 -8.51
CA LYS A 247 -16.54 0.25 -8.52
C LYS A 247 -17.14 0.63 -7.17
N GLN A 248 -17.67 -0.34 -6.42
CA GLN A 248 -18.22 -0.08 -5.10
C GLN A 248 -17.10 0.22 -4.09
N GLY A 249 -16.00 -0.54 -4.13
CA GLY A 249 -14.80 -0.27 -3.34
C GLY A 249 -14.21 1.11 -3.64
N GLU A 250 -14.08 1.47 -4.92
CA GLU A 250 -13.58 2.79 -5.35
C GLU A 250 -14.47 3.94 -4.87
N ARG A 251 -15.80 3.80 -4.98
CA ARG A 251 -16.77 4.78 -4.46
C ARG A 251 -16.63 4.96 -2.95
N THR A 252 -16.60 3.86 -2.21
CA THR A 252 -16.47 3.85 -0.74
C THR A 252 -15.19 4.55 -0.29
N GLN A 253 -14.07 4.26 -0.96
CA GLN A 253 -12.79 4.93 -0.66
C GLN A 253 -12.84 6.43 -0.93
N GLN A 254 -13.47 6.84 -2.04
CA GLN A 254 -13.58 8.25 -2.37
C GLN A 254 -14.45 9.00 -1.35
N GLU A 255 -15.56 8.40 -0.91
CA GLU A 255 -16.43 8.95 0.13
C GLU A 255 -15.69 9.13 1.46
N ILE A 256 -14.95 8.10 1.90
CA ILE A 256 -14.14 8.16 3.12
C ILE A 256 -13.03 9.21 3.00
N LYS A 257 -12.31 9.26 1.87
CA LYS A 257 -11.29 10.28 1.61
C LYS A 257 -11.87 11.70 1.67
N ASN A 258 -13.02 11.91 1.04
CA ASN A 258 -13.71 13.21 1.06
C ASN A 258 -14.14 13.59 2.49
N SER A 259 -14.69 12.64 3.24
CA SER A 259 -15.09 12.84 4.64
C SER A 259 -13.89 13.23 5.51
N ILE A 260 -12.78 12.50 5.41
CA ILE A 260 -11.54 12.80 6.13
C ILE A 260 -11.00 14.18 5.75
N ARG A 261 -10.87 14.47 4.45
CA ARG A 261 -10.37 15.77 3.97
C ARG A 261 -11.22 16.96 4.43
N SER A 262 -12.53 16.77 4.55
CA SER A 262 -13.42 17.82 5.05
C SER A 262 -13.24 18.11 6.55
N GLY A 263 -12.79 17.12 7.33
CA GLY A 263 -12.61 17.25 8.78
C GLY A 263 -11.15 17.42 9.23
N LEU A 264 -10.18 17.17 8.35
CA LEU A 264 -8.75 17.23 8.64
C LEU A 264 -8.17 18.59 8.23
N VAL A 265 -7.53 19.30 9.15
CA VAL A 265 -7.00 20.65 8.90
C VAL A 265 -5.48 20.59 8.73
N ARG A 266 -5.00 20.70 7.49
CA ARG A 266 -3.58 20.52 7.12
C ARG A 266 -2.60 21.37 7.92
N ASN A 267 -2.90 22.66 8.04
CA ASN A 267 -2.01 23.61 8.72
C ASN A 267 -2.18 23.62 10.24
N ASN A 268 -3.18 22.90 10.77
CA ASN A 268 -3.47 22.82 12.18
C ASN A 268 -4.14 21.49 12.50
N PHE A 269 -3.37 20.40 12.51
CA PHE A 269 -3.90 19.05 12.75
C PHE A 269 -4.70 18.98 14.06
N GLU A 270 -4.30 19.74 15.07
CA GLU A 270 -4.99 19.84 16.36
C GLU A 270 -6.38 20.50 16.24
N ALA A 271 -6.66 21.29 15.22
CA ALA A 271 -8.01 21.80 14.92
C ALA A 271 -8.90 20.79 14.17
N SER A 272 -8.38 19.62 13.77
CA SER A 272 -9.17 18.60 13.06
C SER A 272 -10.31 18.05 13.93
N SER A 273 -11.39 17.63 13.28
CA SER A 273 -12.60 17.11 13.92
C SER A 273 -12.32 15.82 14.72
N SER A 274 -12.66 15.81 16.01
CA SER A 274 -12.49 14.64 16.87
C SER A 274 -13.26 13.41 16.37
N ASN A 275 -14.39 13.62 15.68
CA ASN A 275 -15.24 12.53 15.19
C ASN A 275 -14.54 11.58 14.21
N LEU A 276 -13.54 12.08 13.47
CA LEU A 276 -12.73 11.25 12.56
C LEU A 276 -11.97 10.15 13.31
N PHE A 277 -11.65 10.37 14.59
CA PHE A 277 -10.73 9.54 15.35
C PHE A 277 -11.40 8.70 16.44
N ASN A 278 -12.69 8.93 16.72
CA ASN A 278 -13.40 8.29 17.85
C ASN A 278 -13.38 6.76 17.78
N LYS A 279 -13.47 6.20 16.56
CA LYS A 279 -13.38 4.74 16.33
C LYS A 279 -11.95 4.23 16.19
N LEU A 280 -10.94 5.10 16.29
CA LEU A 280 -9.55 4.82 15.93
C LEU A 280 -8.58 5.22 17.06
N GLY A 281 -8.97 4.98 18.32
CA GLY A 281 -8.13 5.28 19.49
C GLY A 281 -8.08 6.76 19.90
N GLY A 282 -8.84 7.63 19.23
CA GLY A 282 -8.99 9.03 19.60
C GLY A 282 -7.93 9.97 19.02
N LYS A 283 -8.31 11.24 18.90
CA LYS A 283 -7.55 12.31 18.21
C LYS A 283 -6.11 12.49 18.73
N GLN A 284 -5.90 12.30 20.03
CA GLN A 284 -4.58 12.53 20.66
C GLN A 284 -3.52 11.55 20.15
N LEU A 285 -3.86 10.27 19.90
CA LEU A 285 -2.93 9.31 19.33
C LEU A 285 -2.49 9.72 17.92
N TRP A 286 -3.44 10.16 17.10
CA TRP A 286 -3.18 10.59 15.72
C TRP A 286 -2.38 11.89 15.65
N PHE A 287 -2.68 12.86 16.51
CA PHE A 287 -1.85 14.06 16.63
C PHE A 287 -0.42 13.71 17.08
N GLY A 288 -0.27 12.76 18.01
CA GLY A 288 1.03 12.24 18.43
C GLY A 288 1.79 11.50 17.32
N LEU A 289 1.09 10.78 16.43
CA LEU A 289 1.68 10.20 15.22
C LEU A 289 2.19 11.31 14.28
N TYR A 290 1.32 12.26 13.92
CA TYR A 290 1.68 13.39 13.06
C TYR A 290 2.91 14.17 13.59
N GLN A 291 2.93 14.50 14.88
CA GLN A 291 4.04 15.20 15.53
C GLN A 291 5.37 14.45 15.40
N ARG A 292 5.35 13.11 15.49
CA ARG A 292 6.57 12.30 15.40
C ARG A 292 7.04 12.13 13.96
N LEU A 293 6.12 11.90 13.02
CA LEU A 293 6.45 11.88 11.60
C LEU A 293 7.02 13.24 11.15
N ARG A 294 6.48 14.36 11.64
CA ARG A 294 6.99 15.70 11.31
C ARG A 294 8.43 15.94 11.77
N ARG A 295 8.88 15.25 12.83
CA ARG A 295 10.24 15.34 13.36
C ARG A 295 11.18 14.29 12.75
N ALA A 296 10.64 13.26 12.12
CA ALA A 296 11.43 12.23 11.45
C ALA A 296 12.16 12.84 10.24
N ASP A 297 13.29 12.21 9.89
CA ASP A 297 14.01 12.54 8.67
C ASP A 297 13.50 11.59 7.57
N MET A 298 12.59 12.10 6.75
CA MET A 298 11.91 11.42 5.65
C MET A 298 12.14 12.21 4.36
#